data_AF-A0A1G3QDQ4-F1
#
_entry.id   AF-A0A1G3QDQ4-F1
#
_cell.length_a   1.000
_cell.length_b   1.000
_cell.length_c   1.000
_cell.angle_alpha   90.00
_cell.angle_beta   90.00
_cell.angle_gamma   90.00
#
_symmetry.space_group_name_H-M   'P 1'
#
loop_
_entity.id
_entity.type
_entity.pdbx_description
1 polymer ?
#
loop_
_entity_poly.entity_id
_entity_poly.type
_entity_poly.pdbx_seq_one_letter_code
_entity_poly.pdbx_strand_id
1 'polypeptide(L)'
;MFGRTLKYSFWNYYDNLGIYFIINFLWFVFPHFFLILSWRVYPVPNLFNFSVFPRINELFMFFLLSYALFFSPLSAALYRTSVRAAGKTRITFKDYFKGIKAIFFKSLFFIVIHSLITVFSFFNVFFYIDKFSHFMPLAGAVLSGIVIIFYLAYLIAALYIFPAVVSENISLWAGIKKSSWAAFTTLPFSLFNLLIFLLIALGSIVFVVPFVILMPAFYAQYNTESWLSIKENYGEITRNEENRSFRDFVFPWSSVR
;
A
#
# COMPACT_ATOMS: atom_id res chain seq x y z
N MET A 1 -15.55 -0.66 13.52
CA MET A 1 -14.81 -0.79 12.23
C MET A 1 -13.41 -1.35 12.41
N PHE A 2 -12.50 -0.66 13.12
CA PHE A 2 -11.10 -1.08 13.28
C PHE A 2 -10.90 -2.49 13.86
N GLY A 3 -11.50 -2.78 15.02
CA GLY A 3 -11.38 -4.11 15.65
C GLY A 3 -11.90 -5.24 14.76
N ARG A 4 -12.98 -4.99 14.02
CA ARG A 4 -13.52 -5.94 13.03
C ARG A 4 -12.54 -6.17 11.87
N THR A 5 -12.00 -5.10 11.29
CA THR A 5 -11.00 -5.18 10.23
C THR A 5 -9.78 -5.99 10.67
N LEU A 6 -9.21 -5.69 11.84
CA LEU A 6 -8.07 -6.46 12.37
C LEU A 6 -8.43 -7.93 12.59
N LYS A 7 -9.58 -8.21 13.20
CA LYS A 7 -10.06 -9.58 13.44
C LYS A 7 -10.14 -10.36 12.14
N TYR A 8 -10.82 -9.83 11.11
CA TYR A 8 -10.92 -10.51 9.82
C TYR A 8 -9.57 -10.66 9.13
N SER A 9 -8.74 -9.62 9.18
CA SER A 9 -7.41 -9.65 8.55
C SER A 9 -6.54 -10.74 9.17
N PHE A 10 -6.53 -10.82 10.50
CA PHE A 10 -5.79 -11.82 11.25
C PHE A 10 -6.26 -13.23 10.88
N TRP A 11 -7.56 -13.51 10.97
CA TRP A 11 -8.07 -14.86 10.72
C TRP A 11 -7.92 -15.28 9.25
N ASN A 12 -8.22 -14.40 8.30
CA ASN A 12 -8.06 -14.71 6.88
C ASN A 12 -6.59 -14.89 6.50
N TYR A 13 -5.68 -14.14 7.12
CA TYR A 13 -4.23 -14.33 6.94
C TYR A 13 -3.75 -15.65 7.58
N TYR A 14 -4.18 -15.94 8.80
CA TYR A 14 -3.84 -17.16 9.54
C TYR A 14 -4.28 -18.42 8.80
N ASP A 15 -5.54 -18.46 8.32
CA ASP A 15 -6.09 -19.60 7.56
C ASP A 15 -5.32 -19.87 6.26
N ASN A 16 -4.64 -18.86 5.72
CA ASN A 16 -3.91 -18.93 4.44
C ASN A 16 -2.40 -18.71 4.60
N LEU A 17 -1.86 -18.87 5.81
CA LEU A 17 -0.50 -18.47 6.17
C LEU A 17 0.56 -19.11 5.26
N GLY A 18 0.40 -20.39 4.91
CA GLY A 18 1.33 -21.08 4.02
C GLY A 18 1.41 -20.45 2.62
N ILE A 19 0.28 -20.07 2.03
CA ILE A 19 0.26 -19.42 0.72
C ILE A 19 0.79 -18.00 0.82
N TYR A 20 0.38 -17.27 1.86
CA TYR A 20 0.86 -15.90 2.10
C TYR A 20 2.37 -15.83 2.28
N PHE A 21 2.95 -16.77 3.01
CA PHE A 21 4.40 -16.89 3.15
C PHE A 21 5.10 -17.02 1.79
N ILE A 22 4.61 -17.93 0.93
CA ILE A 22 5.22 -18.19 -0.39
C ILE A 22 5.09 -16.96 -1.30
N ILE A 23 3.90 -16.38 -1.44
CA ILE A 23 3.71 -15.23 -2.35
C ILE A 23 4.42 -13.99 -1.84
N ASN A 24 4.57 -13.83 -0.53
CA ASN A 24 5.31 -12.71 0.04
C ASN A 24 6.83 -12.89 -0.13
N PHE A 25 7.33 -14.11 -0.01
CA PHE A 25 8.72 -14.42 -0.37
C PHE A 25 9.00 -14.05 -1.84
N LEU A 26 8.09 -14.38 -2.76
CA LEU A 26 8.24 -13.96 -4.16
C LEU A 26 8.17 -12.45 -4.32
N TRP A 27 7.21 -11.79 -3.66
CA TRP A 27 7.08 -10.34 -3.65
C TRP A 27 8.35 -9.66 -3.15
N PHE A 28 9.06 -10.27 -2.19
CA PHE A 28 10.35 -9.77 -1.72
C PHE A 28 11.46 -10.02 -2.73
N VAL A 29 11.69 -11.27 -3.13
CA VAL A 29 12.86 -11.65 -3.93
C VAL A 29 12.85 -10.99 -5.31
N PHE A 30 11.70 -10.96 -5.99
CA PHE A 30 11.65 -10.49 -7.38
C PHE A 30 12.06 -9.02 -7.55
N PRO A 31 11.42 -8.04 -6.88
CA PRO A 31 11.81 -6.65 -7.00
C PRO A 31 13.23 -6.39 -6.52
N HIS A 32 13.66 -7.02 -5.42
CA HIS A 32 15.00 -6.81 -4.88
C HIS A 32 16.08 -7.34 -5.84
N PHE A 33 15.84 -8.46 -6.51
CA PHE A 33 16.71 -8.95 -7.57
C PHE A 33 16.88 -7.91 -8.68
N PHE A 34 15.79 -7.32 -9.16
CA PHE A 34 15.83 -6.27 -10.19
C PHE A 34 16.44 -4.96 -9.68
N LEU A 35 16.23 -4.60 -8.42
CA LEU A 35 16.84 -3.42 -7.79
C LEU A 35 18.35 -3.56 -7.64
N ILE A 36 18.83 -4.73 -7.22
CA ILE A 36 20.27 -5.02 -7.15
C ILE A 36 20.90 -5.00 -8.54
N LEU A 37 20.20 -5.56 -9.53
CA LEU A 37 20.66 -5.53 -10.92
C LEU A 37 20.70 -4.11 -11.46
N SER A 38 19.65 -3.31 -11.25
CA SER A 38 19.59 -1.93 -11.73
C SER A 38 20.64 -1.05 -11.07
N TRP A 39 20.89 -1.22 -9.77
CA TRP A 39 21.95 -0.52 -9.04
C TRP A 39 23.34 -0.79 -9.62
N ARG A 40 23.61 -2.03 -10.05
CA ARG A 40 24.91 -2.40 -10.65
C ARG A 40 25.07 -1.87 -12.08
N VAL A 41 23.99 -1.81 -12.86
CA VAL A 41 24.05 -1.42 -14.28
C VAL A 41 23.97 0.10 -14.45
N TYR A 42 23.20 0.78 -13.60
CA TYR A 42 23.05 2.23 -13.61
C TYR A 42 23.25 2.74 -12.19
N PRO A 43 24.34 3.46 -11.88
CA PRO A 43 24.41 4.24 -10.66
C PRO A 43 23.41 5.40 -10.78
N VAL A 44 22.15 5.12 -10.43
CA VAL A 44 21.04 6.06 -10.31
C VAL A 44 21.39 7.31 -9.48
N PRO A 45 22.30 7.28 -8.47
CA PRO A 45 22.69 8.48 -7.73
C PRO A 45 23.20 9.64 -8.61
N ASN A 46 23.72 9.36 -9.82
CA ASN A 46 24.28 10.40 -10.68
C ASN A 46 23.24 11.16 -11.52
N LEU A 47 21.99 10.66 -11.66
CA LEU A 47 20.95 11.32 -12.46
C LEU A 47 20.25 12.47 -11.73
N PHE A 48 20.18 12.40 -10.41
CA PHE A 48 19.51 13.39 -9.56
C PHE A 48 20.49 13.91 -8.50
N ASN A 49 21.61 14.47 -8.95
CA ASN A 49 22.56 15.09 -8.04
C ASN A 49 22.03 16.47 -7.59
N PHE A 50 21.04 16.50 -6.69
CA PHE A 50 20.73 17.74 -5.98
C PHE A 50 21.82 17.94 -4.93
N SER A 51 22.96 18.45 -5.38
CA SER A 51 24.17 18.71 -4.58
C SER A 51 23.93 19.59 -3.36
N VAL A 52 22.79 20.29 -3.31
CA VAL A 52 22.42 21.23 -2.25
C VAL A 52 21.91 20.51 -0.98
N PHE A 53 21.29 19.32 -1.07
CA PHE A 53 20.74 18.61 0.09
C PHE A 53 20.80 17.08 -0.04
N PRO A 54 21.92 16.44 0.32
CA PRO A 54 22.11 14.99 0.18
C PRO A 54 20.99 14.15 0.86
N ARG A 55 20.54 14.59 2.04
CA ARG A 55 19.48 13.89 2.80
C ARG A 55 18.10 13.96 2.15
N ILE A 56 17.79 15.04 1.43
CA ILE A 56 16.50 15.17 0.71
C ILE A 56 16.49 14.22 -0.49
N ASN A 57 17.63 14.01 -1.13
CA ASN A 57 17.75 13.08 -2.26
C ASN A 57 17.51 11.64 -1.82
N GLU A 58 18.10 11.24 -0.70
CA GLU A 58 17.88 9.90 -0.13
C GLU A 58 16.41 9.67 0.19
N LEU A 59 15.75 10.65 0.82
CA LEU A 59 14.33 10.57 1.15
C LEU A 59 13.46 10.51 -0.11
N PHE A 60 13.74 11.36 -1.09
CA PHE A 60 13.03 11.40 -2.37
C PHE A 60 13.16 10.08 -3.14
N MET A 61 14.38 9.55 -3.23
CA MET A 61 14.66 8.26 -3.86
C MET A 61 13.99 7.12 -3.10
N PHE A 62 14.01 7.16 -1.77
CA PHE A 62 13.31 6.19 -0.93
C PHE A 62 11.80 6.18 -1.22
N PHE A 63 11.16 7.34 -1.35
CA PHE A 63 9.74 7.42 -1.73
C PHE A 63 9.49 6.85 -3.12
N LEU A 64 10.28 7.22 -4.14
CA LEU A 64 10.12 6.70 -5.49
C LEU A 64 10.26 5.17 -5.56
N LEU A 65 11.28 4.62 -4.91
CA LEU A 65 11.49 3.17 -4.83
C LEU A 65 10.37 2.48 -4.07
N SER A 66 9.91 3.08 -2.96
CA SER A 66 8.77 2.57 -2.21
C SER A 66 7.52 2.51 -3.08
N TYR A 67 7.25 3.52 -3.92
CA TYR A 67 6.12 3.46 -4.86
C TYR A 67 6.29 2.39 -5.92
N ALA A 68 7.48 2.24 -6.48
CA ALA A 68 7.76 1.17 -7.44
C ALA A 68 7.48 -0.21 -6.82
N LEU A 69 7.81 -0.40 -5.54
CA LEU A 69 7.54 -1.63 -4.79
C LEU A 69 6.05 -1.80 -4.48
N PHE A 70 5.45 -0.86 -3.74
CA PHE A 70 4.07 -0.97 -3.24
C PHE A 70 3.02 -0.84 -4.36
N PHE A 71 3.32 -0.16 -5.47
CA PHE A 71 2.45 -0.06 -6.64
C PHE A 71 2.82 -1.01 -7.79
N SER A 72 3.73 -1.96 -7.55
CA SER A 72 4.07 -3.00 -8.53
C SER A 72 2.91 -3.94 -8.86
N PRO A 73 2.97 -4.60 -10.04
CA PRO A 73 2.11 -5.74 -10.35
C PRO A 73 2.15 -6.86 -9.30
N LEU A 74 3.30 -7.02 -8.63
CA LEU A 74 3.49 -8.00 -7.56
C LEU A 74 2.67 -7.63 -6.31
N SER A 75 2.64 -6.35 -5.95
CA SER A 75 1.78 -5.84 -4.87
C SER A 75 0.31 -6.01 -5.21
N ALA A 76 -0.11 -5.61 -6.42
CA ALA A 76 -1.50 -5.78 -6.85
C ALA A 76 -1.96 -7.25 -6.83
N ALA A 77 -1.05 -8.19 -7.11
CA ALA A 77 -1.32 -9.62 -7.00
C ALA A 77 -1.55 -10.06 -5.55
N LEU A 78 -0.86 -9.48 -4.56
CA LEU A 78 -1.14 -9.71 -3.13
C LEU A 78 -2.57 -9.27 -2.79
N TYR A 79 -2.99 -8.08 -3.22
CA TYR A 79 -4.36 -7.61 -3.03
C TYR A 79 -5.39 -8.54 -3.68
N ARG A 80 -5.09 -9.11 -4.85
CA ARG A 80 -6.01 -10.07 -5.50
C ARG A 80 -6.14 -11.35 -4.70
N THR A 81 -5.04 -11.88 -4.19
CA THR A 81 -5.09 -13.04 -3.30
C THR A 81 -5.87 -12.72 -2.03
N SER A 82 -5.73 -11.51 -1.50
CA SER A 82 -6.48 -11.04 -0.32
C SER A 82 -7.96 -10.89 -0.55
N VAL A 83 -8.39 -10.40 -1.71
CA VAL A 83 -9.81 -10.37 -2.08
C VAL A 83 -10.40 -11.78 -2.13
N ARG A 84 -9.65 -12.73 -2.70
CA ARG A 84 -10.06 -14.15 -2.73
C ARG A 84 -10.14 -14.76 -1.32
N ALA A 85 -9.17 -14.45 -0.47
CA ALA A 85 -9.16 -14.87 0.93
C ALA A 85 -10.38 -14.35 1.69
N ALA A 86 -10.64 -13.04 1.56
CA ALA A 86 -11.75 -12.36 2.20
C ALA A 86 -13.11 -12.90 1.74
N GLY A 87 -13.21 -13.29 0.46
CA GLY A 87 -14.38 -13.98 -0.10
C GLY A 87 -14.50 -15.47 0.27
N LYS A 88 -13.69 -15.97 1.22
CA LYS A 88 -13.68 -17.37 1.69
C LYS A 88 -13.47 -18.40 0.57
N THR A 89 -12.79 -17.98 -0.51
CA THR A 89 -12.42 -18.90 -1.59
C THR A 89 -11.04 -19.46 -1.33
N ARG A 90 -10.85 -20.75 -1.64
CA ARG A 90 -9.51 -21.37 -1.59
C ARG A 90 -8.57 -20.58 -2.50
N ILE A 91 -7.49 -20.08 -1.90
CA ILE A 91 -6.42 -19.40 -2.63
C ILE A 91 -5.48 -20.46 -3.16
N THR A 92 -4.92 -20.24 -4.34
CA THR A 92 -3.83 -21.03 -4.88
C THR A 92 -2.70 -20.13 -5.34
N PHE A 93 -1.50 -20.67 -5.41
CA PHE A 93 -0.35 -19.97 -5.98
C PHE A 93 -0.61 -19.47 -7.43
N LYS A 94 -1.39 -20.22 -8.21
CA LYS A 94 -1.78 -19.82 -9.57
C LYS A 94 -2.58 -18.51 -9.59
N ASP A 95 -3.33 -18.21 -8.53
CA ASP A 95 -4.11 -16.97 -8.44
C ASP A 95 -3.23 -15.73 -8.34
N TYR A 96 -2.06 -15.85 -7.70
CA TYR A 96 -1.07 -14.77 -7.62
C TYR A 96 -0.59 -14.36 -9.03
N PHE A 97 -0.13 -15.32 -9.84
CA PHE A 97 0.33 -15.05 -11.21
C PHE A 97 -0.78 -14.57 -12.14
N LYS A 98 -2.00 -15.10 -11.98
CA LYS A 98 -3.17 -14.57 -12.69
C LYS A 98 -3.44 -13.11 -12.30
N GLY A 99 -3.23 -12.77 -11.04
CA GLY A 99 -3.30 -11.39 -10.55
C GLY A 99 -2.30 -10.45 -11.19
N ILE A 100 -1.03 -10.87 -11.24
CA ILE A 100 0.04 -10.12 -11.91
C ILE A 100 -0.39 -9.80 -13.35
N LYS A 101 -0.75 -10.84 -14.13
CA LYS A 101 -1.11 -10.67 -15.55
C LYS A 101 -2.31 -9.74 -15.75
N ALA A 102 -3.34 -9.88 -14.93
CA ALA A 102 -4.57 -9.12 -15.10
C ALA A 102 -4.43 -7.63 -14.76
N ILE A 103 -3.52 -7.27 -13.85
CA ILE A 103 -3.39 -5.91 -13.32
C ILE A 103 -2.06 -5.26 -13.74
N PHE A 104 -1.21 -5.96 -14.50
CA PHE A 104 0.12 -5.53 -14.87
C PHE A 104 0.18 -4.07 -15.37
N PHE A 105 -0.55 -3.76 -16.44
CA PHE A 105 -0.55 -2.41 -17.02
C PHE A 105 -1.20 -1.37 -16.10
N LYS A 106 -2.22 -1.77 -15.33
CA LYS A 106 -2.87 -0.91 -14.34
C LYS A 106 -1.88 -0.49 -13.25
N SER A 107 -1.08 -1.43 -12.74
CA SER A 107 -0.03 -1.19 -11.76
C SER A 107 1.10 -0.32 -12.30
N LEU A 108 1.58 -0.58 -13.53
CA LEU A 108 2.62 0.25 -14.14
C LEU A 108 2.17 1.71 -14.30
N PHE A 109 0.93 1.91 -14.73
CA PHE A 109 0.36 3.25 -14.81
C PHE A 109 0.25 3.93 -13.44
N PHE A 110 -0.10 3.18 -12.38
CA PHE A 110 -0.07 3.72 -11.02
C PHE A 110 1.33 4.11 -10.59
N ILE A 111 2.35 3.31 -10.85
CA ILE A 111 3.74 3.68 -10.53
C ILE A 111 4.06 5.02 -11.18
N VAL A 112 3.77 5.19 -12.47
CA VAL A 112 4.03 6.46 -13.18
C VAL A 112 3.28 7.63 -12.54
N ILE A 113 1.97 7.49 -12.27
CA ILE A 113 1.19 8.55 -11.61
C ILE A 113 1.74 8.89 -10.23
N HIS A 114 2.04 7.90 -9.40
CA HIS A 114 2.54 8.11 -8.04
C HIS A 114 3.91 8.79 -8.09
N SER A 115 4.81 8.32 -8.96
CA SER A 115 6.11 8.95 -9.17
C SER A 115 5.97 10.41 -9.62
N LEU A 116 5.08 10.71 -10.58
CA LEU A 116 4.85 12.08 -11.03
C LEU A 116 4.32 12.97 -9.90
N ILE A 117 3.28 12.53 -9.18
CA ILE A 117 2.71 13.29 -8.05
C ILE A 117 3.77 13.56 -6.98
N THR A 118 4.58 12.56 -6.63
CA THR A 118 5.69 12.72 -5.69
C THR A 118 6.74 13.70 -6.20
N VAL A 119 7.18 13.55 -7.45
CA VAL A 119 8.14 14.47 -8.09
C VAL A 119 7.62 15.90 -8.01
N PHE A 120 6.39 16.16 -8.50
CA PHE A 120 5.79 17.48 -8.45
C PHE A 120 5.65 18.01 -7.02
N SER A 121 5.24 17.18 -6.07
CA SER A 121 5.06 17.60 -4.67
C SER A 121 6.39 18.00 -4.04
N PHE A 122 7.44 17.20 -4.21
CA PHE A 122 8.79 17.52 -3.73
C PHE A 122 9.35 18.77 -4.38
N PHE A 123 9.23 18.91 -5.71
CA PHE A 123 9.67 20.12 -6.42
C PHE A 123 8.96 21.37 -5.92
N ASN A 124 7.64 21.32 -5.71
CA ASN A 124 6.88 22.47 -5.21
C ASN A 124 7.26 22.81 -3.77
N VAL A 125 7.33 21.83 -2.87
CA VAL A 125 7.77 22.06 -1.49
C VAL A 125 9.17 22.68 -1.45
N PHE A 126 10.10 22.13 -2.24
CA PHE A 126 11.45 22.66 -2.35
C PHE A 126 11.46 24.08 -2.90
N PHE A 127 10.74 24.36 -3.99
CA PHE A 127 10.65 25.68 -4.58
C PHE A 127 10.11 26.71 -3.57
N TYR A 128 9.05 26.37 -2.82
CA TYR A 128 8.46 27.28 -1.84
C TYR A 128 9.35 27.52 -0.63
N ILE A 129 10.05 26.49 -0.14
CA ILE A 129 10.94 26.60 1.03
C ILE A 129 12.28 27.24 0.66
N ASP A 130 12.87 26.92 -0.49
CA ASP A 130 14.22 27.38 -0.86
C ASP A 130 14.19 28.66 -1.68
N LYS A 131 13.35 28.79 -2.70
CA LYS A 131 13.38 29.97 -3.59
C LYS A 131 12.41 31.05 -3.15
N PHE A 132 11.17 30.68 -2.86
CA PHE A 132 10.11 31.66 -2.61
C PHE A 132 10.19 32.28 -1.20
N SER A 133 10.59 31.51 -0.19
CA SER A 133 10.71 31.97 1.19
C SER A 133 11.70 33.13 1.38
N HIS A 134 12.73 33.24 0.53
CA HIS A 134 13.68 34.35 0.57
C HIS A 134 13.02 35.69 0.23
N PHE A 135 11.98 35.68 -0.62
CA PHE A 135 11.22 36.87 -0.99
C PHE A 135 10.03 37.11 -0.07
N MET A 136 9.29 36.03 0.26
CA MET A 136 8.08 36.09 1.10
C MET A 136 8.02 34.88 2.04
N PRO A 137 8.64 34.96 3.24
CA PRO A 137 8.80 33.80 4.13
C PRO A 137 7.47 33.15 4.53
N LEU A 138 6.49 33.96 4.94
CA LEU A 138 5.18 33.46 5.37
C LEU A 138 4.42 32.78 4.23
N ALA A 139 4.42 33.40 3.05
CA ALA A 139 3.72 32.85 1.89
C ALA A 139 4.37 31.54 1.40
N GLY A 140 5.71 31.45 1.41
CA GLY A 140 6.42 30.21 1.11
C GLY A 140 6.06 29.08 2.06
N ALA A 141 6.05 29.35 3.38
CA ALA A 141 5.67 28.36 4.38
C ALA A 141 4.21 27.88 4.23
N VAL A 142 3.29 28.81 3.96
CA VAL A 142 1.86 28.47 3.73
C VAL A 142 1.70 27.61 2.48
N LEU A 143 2.31 27.99 1.37
CA LEU A 143 2.22 27.22 0.12
C LEU A 143 2.86 25.83 0.24
N SER A 144 4.01 25.71 0.90
CA SER A 144 4.60 24.39 1.17
C SER A 144 3.72 23.54 2.07
N GLY A 145 3.11 24.13 3.10
CA GLY A 145 2.16 23.46 3.99
C GLY A 145 0.94 22.92 3.22
N ILE A 146 0.39 23.72 2.32
CA ILE A 146 -0.73 23.32 1.45
C ILE A 146 -0.34 22.11 0.59
N VAL A 147 0.84 22.13 -0.05
CA VAL A 147 1.31 20.99 -0.88
C VAL A 147 1.50 19.73 -0.03
N ILE A 148 2.07 19.85 1.17
CA ILE A 148 2.23 18.72 2.10
C ILE A 148 0.87 18.13 2.49
N ILE A 149 -0.12 18.97 2.77
CA ILE A 149 -1.49 18.52 3.10
C ILE A 149 -2.13 17.81 1.90
N PHE A 150 -2.01 18.35 0.68
CA PHE A 150 -2.50 17.69 -0.53
C PHE A 150 -1.83 16.34 -0.76
N TYR A 151 -0.51 16.27 -0.57
CA TYR A 151 0.23 15.02 -0.69
C TYR A 151 -0.21 14.01 0.38
N LEU A 152 -0.41 14.44 1.63
CA LEU A 152 -0.94 13.58 2.68
C LEU A 152 -2.33 13.04 2.35
N ALA A 153 -3.24 13.91 1.89
CA ALA A 153 -4.57 13.50 1.45
C ALA A 153 -4.50 12.48 0.30
N TYR A 154 -3.57 12.68 -0.62
CA TYR A 154 -3.28 11.72 -1.69
C TYR A 154 -2.80 10.37 -1.15
N LEU A 155 -1.85 10.34 -0.20
CA LEU A 155 -1.38 9.08 0.42
C LEU A 155 -2.51 8.32 1.09
N ILE A 156 -3.40 9.02 1.80
CA ILE A 156 -4.56 8.41 2.45
C ILE A 156 -5.49 7.78 1.40
N ALA A 157 -5.77 8.47 0.30
CA ALA A 157 -6.56 7.93 -0.81
C ALA A 157 -5.88 6.72 -1.47
N ALA A 158 -4.55 6.74 -1.57
CA ALA A 158 -3.76 5.70 -2.22
C ALA A 158 -3.85 4.34 -1.50
N LEU A 159 -4.09 4.32 -0.18
CA LEU A 159 -4.26 3.10 0.63
C LEU A 159 -5.37 2.18 0.09
N TYR A 160 -6.41 2.75 -0.50
CA TYR A 160 -7.62 2.03 -0.95
C TYR A 160 -7.68 1.80 -2.46
N ILE A 161 -6.74 2.35 -3.22
CA ILE A 161 -6.74 2.25 -4.69
C ILE A 161 -6.71 0.78 -5.15
N PHE A 162 -5.74 -0.01 -4.69
CA PHE A 162 -5.68 -1.42 -5.11
C PHE A 162 -6.84 -2.25 -4.59
N PRO A 163 -7.24 -2.20 -3.31
CA PRO A 163 -8.44 -2.87 -2.85
C PRO A 163 -9.65 -2.58 -3.74
N ALA A 164 -9.89 -1.31 -4.09
CA ALA A 164 -11.01 -0.92 -4.95
C ALA A 164 -10.89 -1.48 -6.38
N VAL A 165 -9.75 -1.23 -7.05
CA VAL A 165 -9.52 -1.65 -8.44
C VAL A 165 -9.54 -3.17 -8.58
N VAL A 166 -8.97 -3.88 -7.61
CA VAL A 166 -8.83 -5.34 -7.64
C VAL A 166 -10.15 -6.03 -7.27
N SER A 167 -10.84 -5.56 -6.21
CA SER A 167 -12.06 -6.22 -5.73
C SER A 167 -13.25 -6.01 -6.66
N GLU A 168 -13.34 -4.85 -7.32
CA GLU A 168 -14.48 -4.48 -8.15
C GLU A 168 -14.18 -4.58 -9.65
N ASN A 169 -12.94 -4.94 -10.02
CA ASN A 169 -12.47 -5.00 -11.41
C ASN A 169 -12.76 -3.71 -12.21
N ILE A 170 -12.73 -2.56 -11.54
CA ILE A 170 -13.04 -1.26 -12.14
C ILE A 170 -11.85 -0.67 -12.89
N SER A 171 -12.11 0.39 -13.65
CA SER A 171 -11.07 1.20 -14.28
C SER A 171 -10.23 1.93 -13.22
N LEU A 172 -9.02 2.35 -13.62
CA LEU A 172 -8.10 3.08 -12.74
C LEU A 172 -8.70 4.38 -12.21
N TRP A 173 -9.32 5.15 -13.12
CA TRP A 173 -9.94 6.43 -12.78
C TRP A 173 -11.11 6.25 -11.80
N ALA A 174 -11.96 5.26 -12.03
CA ALA A 174 -13.02 4.91 -11.09
C ALA A 174 -12.46 4.48 -9.74
N GLY A 175 -11.35 3.72 -9.74
CA GLY A 175 -10.62 3.32 -8.54
C GLY A 175 -10.14 4.51 -7.72
N ILE A 176 -9.46 5.48 -8.35
CA ILE A 176 -9.00 6.71 -7.70
C ILE A 176 -10.17 7.50 -7.13
N LYS A 177 -11.24 7.70 -7.91
CA LYS A 177 -12.42 8.45 -7.45
C LYS A 177 -13.06 7.78 -6.23
N LYS A 178 -13.26 6.45 -6.29
CA LYS A 178 -13.90 5.69 -5.21
C LYS A 178 -13.00 5.60 -3.97
N SER A 179 -11.69 5.44 -4.15
CA SER A 179 -10.72 5.39 -3.05
C SER A 179 -10.58 6.74 -2.35
N SER A 180 -10.53 7.85 -3.11
CA SER A 180 -10.54 9.20 -2.56
C SER A 180 -11.82 9.48 -1.79
N TRP A 181 -12.98 9.15 -2.37
CA TRP A 181 -14.26 9.30 -1.68
C TRP A 181 -14.27 8.54 -0.35
N ALA A 182 -13.91 7.26 -0.37
CA ALA A 182 -13.84 6.41 0.81
C ALA A 182 -12.88 6.96 1.88
N ALA A 183 -11.71 7.45 1.47
CA ALA A 183 -10.72 8.05 2.37
C ALA A 183 -11.26 9.28 3.09
N PHE A 184 -11.98 10.17 2.40
CA PHE A 184 -12.51 11.39 3.00
C PHE A 184 -13.73 11.12 3.88
N THR A 185 -14.62 10.20 3.48
CA THR A 185 -15.81 9.90 4.27
C THR A 185 -15.50 9.06 5.52
N THR A 186 -14.34 8.41 5.58
CA THR A 186 -13.86 7.63 6.74
C THR A 186 -12.52 8.15 7.29
N LEU A 187 -12.30 9.47 7.24
CA LEU A 187 -11.01 10.10 7.52
C LEU A 187 -10.31 9.62 8.81
N PRO A 188 -10.95 9.51 10.00
CA PRO A 188 -10.27 9.01 11.19
C PRO A 188 -9.74 7.58 11.03
N PHE A 189 -10.51 6.72 10.37
CA PHE A 189 -10.10 5.34 10.09
C PHE A 189 -8.96 5.29 9.07
N SER A 190 -9.02 6.13 8.04
CA SER A 190 -7.98 6.19 7.02
C SER A 190 -6.65 6.79 7.52
N LEU A 191 -6.70 7.77 8.42
CA LEU A 191 -5.52 8.28 9.13
C LEU A 191 -4.88 7.19 9.99
N PHE A 192 -5.70 6.39 10.68
CA PHE A 192 -5.20 5.27 11.46
C PHE A 192 -4.55 4.19 10.57
N ASN A 193 -5.15 3.89 9.42
CA ASN A 193 -4.56 2.97 8.43
C ASN A 193 -3.23 3.49 7.88
N LEU A 194 -3.12 4.80 7.63
CA LEU A 194 -1.87 5.42 7.24
C LEU A 194 -0.81 5.27 8.34
N LEU A 195 -1.18 5.47 9.61
CA LEU A 195 -0.27 5.26 10.73
C LEU A 195 0.23 3.82 10.79
N ILE A 196 -0.66 2.82 10.63
CA ILE A 196 -0.23 1.40 10.56
C ILE A 196 0.74 1.19 9.40
N PHE A 197 0.44 1.73 8.22
CA PHE A 197 1.34 1.63 7.07
C PHE A 197 2.73 2.21 7.37
N LEU A 198 2.78 3.40 7.97
CA LEU A 198 4.03 4.05 8.34
C LEU A 198 4.79 3.24 9.41
N LEU A 199 4.10 2.70 10.41
CA LEU A 199 4.71 1.82 11.42
C LEU A 199 5.27 0.54 10.79
N ILE A 200 4.57 -0.03 9.81
CA ILE A 200 5.06 -1.19 9.04
C ILE A 200 6.29 -0.80 8.21
N ALA A 201 6.25 0.34 7.53
CA ALA A 201 7.38 0.84 6.75
C ALA A 201 8.61 1.16 7.64
N LEU A 202 8.40 1.68 8.84
CA LEU A 202 9.48 1.93 9.81
C LEU A 202 10.01 0.62 10.40
N GLY A 203 9.13 -0.32 10.75
CA GLY A 203 9.50 -1.63 11.28
C GLY A 203 10.30 -2.46 10.28
N SER A 204 10.03 -2.33 8.97
CA SER A 204 10.77 -3.04 7.93
C SER A 204 12.21 -2.56 7.78
N ILE A 205 12.49 -1.30 8.11
CA ILE A 205 13.86 -0.76 8.13
C ILE A 205 14.68 -1.42 9.25
N VAL A 206 14.05 -1.67 10.40
CA VAL A 206 14.72 -2.24 11.59
C VAL A 206 14.84 -3.77 11.52
N PHE A 207 13.79 -4.46 11.06
CA PHE A 207 13.66 -5.92 11.10
C PHE A 207 13.59 -6.55 9.70
N VAL A 208 14.60 -6.31 8.87
CA VAL A 208 14.61 -6.61 7.43
C VAL A 208 14.04 -8.00 7.08
N VAL A 209 14.44 -9.08 7.76
CA VAL A 209 14.07 -10.44 7.33
C VAL A 209 12.64 -10.85 7.73
N PRO A 210 12.24 -10.86 9.03
CA PRO A 210 10.90 -11.30 9.41
C PRO A 210 9.81 -10.35 8.90
N PHE A 211 10.14 -9.05 8.84
CA PHE A 211 9.18 -8.01 8.54
C PHE A 211 8.88 -7.97 7.04
N VAL A 212 9.90 -8.11 6.19
CA VAL A 212 9.67 -8.08 4.74
C VAL A 212 9.08 -9.40 4.22
N ILE A 213 9.37 -10.53 4.86
CA ILE A 213 8.82 -11.85 4.47
C ILE A 213 7.37 -12.05 4.92
N LEU A 214 6.84 -11.29 5.89
CA LEU A 214 5.46 -11.48 6.38
C LEU A 214 4.53 -10.26 6.22
N MET A 215 5.05 -9.03 6.23
CA MET A 215 4.17 -7.86 6.37
C MET A 215 3.48 -7.36 5.10
N PRO A 216 4.09 -7.33 3.90
CA PRO A 216 3.39 -6.85 2.70
C PRO A 216 2.10 -7.62 2.39
N ALA A 217 2.14 -8.95 2.51
CA ALA A 217 0.96 -9.80 2.35
C ALA A 217 -0.10 -9.54 3.44
N PHE A 218 0.31 -9.44 4.71
CA PHE A 218 -0.61 -9.11 5.79
C PHE A 218 -1.23 -7.72 5.60
N TYR A 219 -0.44 -6.74 5.18
CA TYR A 219 -0.88 -5.39 4.89
C TYR A 219 -1.85 -5.33 3.70
N ALA A 220 -1.61 -6.11 2.64
CA ALA A 220 -2.55 -6.25 1.54
C ALA A 220 -3.88 -6.86 2.02
N GLN A 221 -3.83 -7.88 2.87
CA GLN A 221 -5.02 -8.43 3.52
C GLN A 221 -5.74 -7.39 4.37
N TYR A 222 -4.99 -6.65 5.20
CA TYR A 222 -5.51 -5.63 6.09
C TYR A 222 -6.22 -4.50 5.35
N ASN A 223 -5.64 -4.00 4.26
CA ASN A 223 -6.29 -2.97 3.44
C ASN A 223 -7.48 -3.50 2.66
N THR A 224 -7.43 -4.76 2.23
CA THR A 224 -8.59 -5.40 1.60
C THR A 224 -9.76 -5.49 2.58
N GLU A 225 -9.50 -5.92 3.81
CA GLU A 225 -10.53 -5.94 4.86
C GLU A 225 -10.98 -4.55 5.26
N SER A 226 -10.07 -3.57 5.28
CA SER A 226 -10.40 -2.17 5.52
C SER A 226 -11.38 -1.66 4.48
N TRP A 227 -11.12 -1.94 3.21
CA TRP A 227 -12.00 -1.60 2.10
C TRP A 227 -13.37 -2.25 2.22
N LEU A 228 -13.41 -3.55 2.52
CA LEU A 228 -14.68 -4.26 2.73
C LEU A 228 -15.45 -3.73 3.93
N SER A 229 -14.76 -3.38 5.02
CA SER A 229 -15.39 -2.76 6.20
C SER A 229 -15.98 -1.38 5.88
N ILE A 230 -15.35 -0.61 4.98
CA ILE A 230 -15.92 0.65 4.48
C ILE A 230 -17.24 0.36 3.75
N LYS A 231 -17.22 -0.59 2.81
CA LYS A 231 -18.41 -0.98 2.04
C LYS A 231 -19.56 -1.49 2.92
N GLU A 232 -19.23 -2.26 3.94
CA GLU A 232 -20.18 -2.79 4.91
C GLU A 232 -20.84 -1.67 5.73
N ASN A 233 -20.06 -0.67 6.16
CA ASN A 233 -20.61 0.50 6.85
C ASN A 233 -21.58 1.32 5.98
N TYR A 234 -21.41 1.30 4.66
CA TYR A 234 -22.33 1.93 3.70
C TYR A 234 -23.48 1.02 3.25
N GLY A 235 -23.57 -0.22 3.77
CA GLY A 235 -24.60 -1.18 3.38
C GLY A 235 -24.43 -1.76 1.97
N GLU A 236 -23.28 -1.57 1.32
CA GLU A 236 -23.01 -2.13 -0.01
C GLU A 236 -22.83 -3.67 0.05
N ILE A 237 -22.42 -4.20 1.20
CA ILE A 237 -22.24 -5.63 1.44
C ILE A 237 -22.70 -6.00 2.86
N THR A 238 -23.12 -7.25 3.04
CA THR A 238 -23.38 -7.86 4.34
C THR A 238 -22.47 -9.07 4.51
N ARG A 239 -21.80 -9.16 5.65
CA ARG A 239 -20.91 -10.27 5.99
C ARG A 239 -21.37 -10.92 7.29
N ASN A 240 -21.43 -12.25 7.29
CA ASN A 240 -21.72 -12.99 8.51
C ASN A 240 -20.48 -12.96 9.41
N GLU A 241 -20.63 -12.52 10.66
CA GLU A 241 -19.56 -12.61 11.64
C GLU A 241 -19.32 -14.08 12.01
N GLU A 242 -18.17 -14.63 11.59
CA GLU A 242 -17.71 -15.93 12.09
C GLU A 242 -17.35 -15.77 13.58
N ASN A 243 -18.05 -16.51 14.43
CA ASN A 243 -17.82 -16.50 15.87
C ASN A 243 -16.62 -17.39 16.20
N ARG A 244 -15.41 -16.86 15.93
CA ARG A 244 -14.14 -17.55 16.22
C ARG A 244 -13.60 -17.17 17.59
N SER A 245 -13.14 -18.19 18.31
CA SER A 245 -12.60 -18.14 19.66
C SER A 245 -11.09 -18.41 19.67
N PHE A 246 -10.43 -18.17 20.81
CA PHE A 246 -9.02 -18.53 21.00
C PHE A 246 -8.76 -20.03 20.81
N ARG A 247 -9.75 -20.89 21.09
CA ARG A 247 -9.65 -22.33 20.85
C ARG A 247 -9.41 -22.64 19.37
N ASP A 248 -10.01 -21.89 18.47
CA ASP A 248 -9.86 -22.07 17.02
C ASP A 248 -8.47 -21.64 16.54
N PHE A 249 -7.76 -20.81 17.30
CA PHE A 249 -6.36 -20.46 17.02
C PHE A 249 -5.41 -21.60 17.39
N VAL A 250 -5.66 -22.28 18.51
CA VAL A 250 -4.82 -23.40 18.98
C VAL A 250 -5.14 -24.69 18.21
N PHE A 251 -6.42 -24.89 17.88
CA PHE A 251 -6.94 -26.09 17.24
C PHE A 251 -7.74 -25.75 15.97
N PRO A 252 -7.08 -25.26 14.90
CA PRO A 252 -7.76 -24.79 13.69
C PRO A 252 -8.53 -25.87 12.94
N TRP A 253 -8.22 -27.15 13.17
CA TRP A 253 -8.98 -28.27 12.61
C TRP A 253 -10.29 -28.56 13.35
N SER A 254 -10.54 -27.95 14.51
CA SER A 254 -11.76 -28.20 15.31
C SER A 254 -12.97 -27.39 14.86
N SER A 255 -12.76 -26.36 14.03
CA SER A 255 -13.80 -25.46 13.52
C SER A 255 -14.30 -25.83 12.12
N VAL A 256 -13.75 -26.88 11.51
CA VAL A 256 -14.26 -27.45 10.25
C VAL A 256 -15.55 -28.19 10.55
N ARG A 257 -16.69 -27.50 10.40
CA ARG A 257 -18.04 -28.08 10.35
C ARG A 257 -18.56 -28.02 8.93
#